data_AF-A0A2E7HPM8-F1
#
_entry.id   AF-A0A2E7HPM8-F1
#
_cell.length_a   1.000
_cell.length_b   1.000
_cell.length_c   1.000
_cell.angle_alpha   90.00
_cell.angle_beta   90.00
_cell.angle_gamma   90.00
#
_symmetry.space_group_name_H-M   'P 1'
#
loop_
_entity.id
_entity.type
_entity.pdbx_description
1 polymer ?
#
loop_
_entity_poly.entity_id
_entity_poly.type
_entity_poly.pdbx_seq_one_letter_code
_entity_poly.pdbx_strand_id
1 'polypeptide(L)'
;FWKNSTQTTQLFPSKPIDGTATLTSGETIHGPRSLKKALFSKKGLLTQNLAEKLLTYGTGRSISLRDEEEIKQIAKTVNDGQFGFRDLIIKVATSQAFQKK
;
A
#
# COMPACT_ATOMS: atom_id res chain seq x y z
N PHE A 1 -13.48 7.15 -32.73
CA PHE A 1 -12.18 7.73 -32.30
C PHE A 1 -11.61 6.86 -31.20
N TRP A 2 -10.28 6.66 -31.16
CA TRP A 2 -9.52 5.57 -30.50
C TRP A 2 -9.37 4.29 -31.35
N LYS A 3 -8.74 4.43 -32.52
CA LYS A 3 -8.03 3.33 -33.19
C LYS A 3 -6.56 3.73 -33.20
N ASN A 4 -5.68 2.80 -32.80
CA ASN A 4 -4.21 2.84 -32.87
C ASN A 4 -3.53 3.27 -31.57
N SER A 5 -3.35 2.31 -30.65
CA SER A 5 -2.18 2.34 -29.77
C SER A 5 -0.95 2.14 -30.67
N THR A 6 -0.17 3.20 -30.88
CA THR A 6 1.10 3.17 -31.62
C THR A 6 2.26 2.59 -30.79
N GLN A 7 2.01 2.18 -29.55
CA GLN A 7 3.01 1.54 -28.71
C GLN A 7 2.84 0.01 -28.78
N THR A 8 3.60 -0.61 -29.66
CA THR A 8 3.87 -2.06 -29.59
C THR A 8 4.90 -2.29 -28.51
N THR A 9 4.55 -3.00 -27.43
CA THR A 9 5.52 -3.44 -26.42
C THR A 9 6.53 -4.36 -27.09
N GLN A 10 7.73 -3.86 -27.36
CA GLN A 10 8.83 -4.70 -27.82
C GLN A 10 9.38 -5.49 -26.63
N LEU A 11 9.18 -6.80 -26.67
CA LEU A 11 9.78 -7.74 -25.72
C LEU A 11 11.27 -7.86 -26.05
N PHE A 12 12.10 -7.11 -25.32
CA PHE A 12 13.54 -7.30 -25.38
C PHE A 12 13.90 -8.61 -24.67
N PRO A 13 14.64 -9.53 -25.30
CA PRO A 13 15.12 -10.73 -24.62
C PRO A 13 16.09 -10.31 -23.52
N SER A 14 15.61 -10.29 -22.29
CA SER A 14 16.37 -9.97 -21.09
C SER A 14 16.66 -11.25 -20.30
N LYS A 15 17.70 -11.19 -19.46
CA LYS A 15 17.97 -12.26 -18.50
C LYS A 15 16.74 -12.48 -17.62
N PRO A 16 16.48 -13.73 -17.17
CA PRO A 16 15.39 -13.99 -16.24
C PRO A 16 15.49 -13.05 -15.04
N ILE A 17 14.40 -12.36 -14.73
CA ILE A 17 14.34 -11.42 -13.61
C ILE A 17 14.46 -12.22 -12.31
N ASP A 18 15.52 -11.95 -11.54
CA ASP A 18 15.63 -12.48 -10.19
C ASP A 18 14.65 -11.74 -9.28
N GLY A 19 13.56 -12.43 -8.92
CA GLY A 19 12.55 -11.92 -8.01
C GLY A 19 12.83 -12.23 -6.55
N THR A 20 14.04 -12.70 -6.22
CA THR A 20 14.37 -13.07 -4.84
C THR A 20 14.73 -11.88 -3.98
N ALA A 21 14.24 -11.88 -2.73
CA ALA A 21 14.54 -10.85 -1.74
C ALA A 21 14.46 -11.41 -0.33
N THR A 22 15.32 -10.94 0.57
CA THR A 22 15.28 -11.31 1.99
C THR A 22 14.68 -10.16 2.78
N LEU A 23 13.58 -10.40 3.52
CA LEU A 23 13.04 -9.38 4.41
C LEU A 23 13.94 -9.21 5.64
N THR A 24 13.79 -8.08 6.32
CA THR A 24 14.41 -7.82 7.63
C THR A 24 14.10 -8.89 8.69
N SER A 25 13.00 -9.65 8.52
CA SER A 25 12.66 -10.79 9.38
C SER A 25 13.41 -12.08 9.05
N GLY A 26 14.31 -12.08 8.05
CA GLY A 26 15.07 -13.26 7.59
C GLY A 26 14.34 -14.17 6.60
N GLU A 27 13.08 -13.88 6.27
CA GLU A 27 12.29 -14.67 5.33
C GLU A 27 12.67 -14.35 3.89
N THR A 28 12.92 -15.38 3.08
CA THR A 28 13.22 -15.24 1.65
C THR A 28 11.93 -15.28 0.83
N ILE A 29 11.74 -14.25 0.01
CA ILE A 29 10.68 -14.13 -0.99
C ILE A 29 11.23 -14.59 -2.33
N HIS A 30 10.43 -15.31 -3.11
CA HIS A 30 10.72 -15.74 -4.48
C HIS A 30 9.67 -15.14 -5.45
N GLY A 31 9.66 -13.81 -5.53
CA GLY A 31 8.76 -13.04 -6.39
C GLY A 31 7.42 -12.60 -5.75
N PRO A 32 6.49 -12.08 -6.58
CA PRO A 32 5.31 -11.35 -6.10
C PRO A 32 4.33 -12.18 -5.28
N ARG A 33 4.19 -13.48 -5.58
CA ARG A 33 3.22 -14.36 -4.90
C ARG A 33 3.62 -14.64 -3.46
N SER A 34 4.90 -14.92 -3.22
CA SER A 34 5.48 -15.05 -1.87
C SER A 34 5.47 -13.73 -1.13
N LEU A 35 5.74 -12.60 -1.80
CA LEU A 35 5.65 -11.28 -1.17
C LEU A 35 4.23 -11.01 -0.67
N LYS A 36 3.21 -11.30 -1.48
CA LYS A 36 1.81 -11.15 -1.05
C LYS A 36 1.51 -11.97 0.22
N LYS A 37 2.02 -13.20 0.31
CA LYS A 37 1.84 -14.06 1.50
C LYS A 37 2.52 -13.47 2.74
N ALA A 38 3.75 -12.99 2.60
CA ALA A 38 4.50 -12.34 3.67
C ALA A 38 3.86 -11.01 4.12
N LEU A 39 3.26 -10.26 3.20
CA LEU A 39 2.50 -9.05 3.55
C LEU A 39 1.18 -9.39 4.26
N PHE A 40 0.55 -10.51 3.92
CA PHE A 40 -0.69 -10.95 4.56
C PHE A 40 -0.49 -11.37 6.02
N SER A 41 0.67 -11.98 6.36
CA SER A 41 1.00 -12.29 7.76
C SER A 41 1.18 -11.02 8.60
N LYS A 42 1.51 -9.89 7.96
CA LYS A 42 1.70 -8.56 8.56
C LYS A 42 0.60 -7.57 8.17
N LYS A 43 -0.64 -8.06 8.00
CA LYS A 43 -1.79 -7.25 7.52
C LYS A 43 -2.00 -5.96 8.31
N GLY A 44 -1.81 -5.99 9.63
CA GLY A 44 -1.89 -4.81 10.49
C GLY A 44 -0.94 -3.70 10.06
N LEU A 45 0.35 -4.04 9.96
CA LEU A 45 1.40 -3.13 9.52
C LEU A 45 1.17 -2.65 8.08
N LEU A 46 0.76 -3.55 7.18
CA LEU A 46 0.46 -3.18 5.80
C LEU A 46 -0.65 -2.12 5.73
N THR A 47 -1.74 -2.31 6.49
CA THR A 47 -2.88 -1.39 6.51
C THR A 47 -2.47 -0.03 7.05
N GLN A 48 -1.66 0.00 8.12
CA GLN A 48 -1.13 1.24 8.70
C GLN A 48 -0.24 2.01 7.72
N ASN A 49 0.74 1.32 7.11
CA ASN A 49 1.63 1.94 6.13
C ASN A 49 0.86 2.45 4.91
N LEU A 50 -0.15 1.70 4.47
CA LEU A 50 -0.96 2.11 3.32
C LEU A 50 -1.81 3.34 3.65
N ALA A 51 -2.40 3.42 4.85
CA ALA A 51 -3.10 4.61 5.32
C ALA A 51 -2.17 5.84 5.38
N GLU A 52 -0.96 5.67 5.90
CA GLU A 52 0.05 6.74 5.95
C GLU A 52 0.42 7.24 4.55
N LYS A 53 0.66 6.34 3.59
CA LYS A 53 0.97 6.74 2.21
C LYS A 53 -0.23 7.39 1.52
N LEU A 54 -1.44 6.86 1.70
CA LEU A 54 -2.65 7.50 1.18
C LEU A 54 -2.82 8.92 1.73
N LEU A 55 -2.55 9.12 3.02
CA LEU A 55 -2.65 10.44 3.62
C LEU A 55 -1.53 11.38 3.12
N THR A 56 -0.28 10.92 3.13
CA THR A 56 0.89 11.69 2.63
C THR A 56 0.67 12.13 1.18
N TYR A 57 0.33 11.21 0.28
CA TYR A 57 0.15 11.52 -1.14
C TYR A 57 -1.16 12.27 -1.42
N GLY A 58 -2.21 12.03 -0.63
CA GLY A 58 -3.51 12.70 -0.80
C GLY A 58 -3.51 14.15 -0.30
N THR A 59 -2.72 14.45 0.73
CA THR A 59 -2.62 15.82 1.31
C THR A 59 -1.38 16.58 0.85
N GLY A 60 -0.35 15.88 0.36
CA GLY A 60 0.91 16.47 -0.07
C GLY A 60 1.82 16.94 1.08
N ARG A 61 1.54 16.57 2.33
CA ARG A 61 2.29 16.99 3.51
C ARG A 61 2.96 15.81 4.22
N SER A 62 3.98 16.10 5.00
CA SER A 62 4.57 15.14 5.94
C SER A 62 3.60 14.87 7.09
N ILE A 63 3.58 13.61 7.52
CA ILE A 63 2.75 13.11 8.63
C ILE A 63 3.27 13.71 9.94
N SER A 64 2.36 14.24 10.77
CA SER A 64 2.67 14.68 12.14
C SER A 64 2.38 13.57 13.15
N LEU A 65 2.93 13.68 14.37
CA LEU A 65 2.66 12.73 15.46
C LEU A 65 1.16 12.58 15.78
N ARG A 66 0.37 13.64 15.58
CA ARG A 66 -1.08 13.58 15.77
C ARG A 66 -1.76 12.73 14.69
N ASP A 67 -1.30 12.85 13.45
CA ASP A 67 -1.83 12.07 12.33
C ASP A 67 -1.45 10.59 12.47
N GLU A 68 -0.28 10.27 13.03
CA GLU A 68 0.14 8.89 13.29
C GLU A 68 -0.84 8.16 14.21
N GLU A 69 -1.30 8.81 15.28
CA GLU A 69 -2.30 8.21 16.18
C GLU A 69 -3.63 7.98 15.46
N GLU A 70 -4.08 8.93 14.63
CA GLU A 70 -5.29 8.76 13.82
C GLU A 70 -5.15 7.62 12.80
N ILE A 71 -3.99 7.50 12.15
CA ILE A 71 -3.67 6.42 11.22
C ILE A 71 -3.69 5.04 11.92
N LYS A 72 -3.11 4.94 13.12
CA LYS A 72 -3.16 3.69 13.91
C LYS A 72 -4.60 3.31 14.25
N GLN A 73 -5.45 4.28 14.64
CA GLN A 73 -6.86 4.02 14.94
C GLN A 73 -7.65 3.57 13.70
N ILE A 74 -7.44 4.22 12.56
CA ILE A 74 -8.05 3.83 11.28
C ILE A 74 -7.62 2.42 10.91
N ALA A 75 -6.32 2.11 10.97
CA ALA A 75 -5.78 0.81 10.63
C ALA A 75 -6.32 -0.30 11.55
N LYS A 76 -6.43 -0.03 12.86
CA LYS A 76 -7.04 -0.96 13.82
C LYS A 76 -8.51 -1.23 13.48
N THR A 77 -9.28 -0.17 13.27
CA THR A 77 -10.72 -0.28 12.93
C THR A 77 -10.95 -1.08 11.64
N VAL A 78 -10.11 -0.86 10.62
CA VAL A 78 -10.21 -1.57 9.33
C VAL A 78 -9.87 -3.07 9.50
N ASN A 79 -8.85 -3.39 10.30
CA ASN A 79 -8.46 -4.77 10.54
C ASN A 79 -9.49 -5.54 11.38
N ASP A 80 -10.02 -4.92 12.43
CA ASP A 80 -10.96 -5.55 13.37
C ASP A 80 -12.31 -5.87 12.69
N GLY A 81 -12.79 -4.98 11.82
CA GLY A 81 -14.06 -5.20 11.10
C GLY A 81 -13.96 -6.01 9.80
N GLN A 82 -12.80 -6.63 9.52
CA GLN A 82 -12.52 -7.33 8.25
C GLN A 82 -12.78 -6.48 6.99
N PHE A 83 -12.59 -5.18 7.11
CA PHE A 83 -12.89 -4.24 6.04
C PHE A 83 -11.88 -4.33 4.88
N GLY A 84 -12.35 -3.97 3.69
CA GLY A 84 -11.56 -4.05 2.47
C GLY A 84 -10.70 -2.80 2.24
N PHE A 85 -9.91 -2.82 1.16
CA PHE A 85 -9.11 -1.66 0.75
C PHE A 85 -9.98 -0.41 0.45
N ARG A 86 -11.20 -0.62 -0.06
CA ARG A 86 -12.16 0.48 -0.29
C ARG A 86 -12.49 1.24 0.99
N ASP A 87 -12.75 0.51 2.07
CA ASP A 87 -13.12 1.11 3.35
C ASP A 87 -11.95 1.85 3.99
N LEU A 88 -10.73 1.35 3.80
CA LEU A 88 -9.51 2.05 4.18
C LEU A 88 -9.44 3.42 3.51
N ILE A 89 -9.65 3.49 2.20
CA ILE A 89 -9.65 4.75 1.45
C ILE A 89 -10.72 5.70 1.98
N ILE A 90 -11.95 5.22 2.18
CA ILE A 90 -13.05 6.05 2.69
C ILE A 90 -12.68 6.61 4.06
N LYS A 91 -12.21 5.77 5.00
CA LYS A 91 -11.85 6.21 6.35
C LYS A 91 -10.71 7.22 6.34
N VAL A 92 -9.69 7.02 5.51
CA VAL A 92 -8.59 7.98 5.35
C VAL A 92 -9.12 9.31 4.78
N ALA A 93 -9.94 9.29 3.73
CA ALA A 93 -10.49 10.51 3.13
C ALA A 93 -11.44 11.27 4.08
N THR A 94 -12.14 10.57 4.97
CA THR A 94 -13.04 11.18 5.98
C THR A 94 -12.32 11.55 7.28
N SER A 95 -11.03 11.27 7.41
CA SER A 95 -10.25 11.53 8.63
C SER A 95 -10.04 13.02 8.87
N GLN A 96 -9.84 13.40 10.13
CA GLN A 96 -9.50 14.77 10.49
C GLN A 96 -8.15 15.17 9.91
N ALA A 97 -7.17 14.26 9.90
CA ALA A 97 -5.87 14.44 9.26
C ALA A 97 -5.97 14.77 7.75
N PHE A 98 -6.99 14.27 7.06
CA PHE A 98 -7.22 14.60 5.64
C PHE A 98 -7.99 15.91 5.45
N GLN A 99 -8.95 16.21 6.34
CA GLN A 99 -9.82 17.39 6.23
C GLN A 99 -9.17 18.68 6.75
N LYS A 100 -8.29 18.57 7.75
CA LYS A 100 -7.51 19.70 8.26
C LYS A 100 -6.32 19.93 7.33
N LYS A 101 -6.51 20.82 6.35
CA LYS A 101 -5.41 21.40 5.57
C LYS A 101 -4.57 22.31 6.44
#